data_AF-M5S720-F1
#
_entry.id   AF-M5S720-F1
#
_cell.length_a   1.000
_cell.length_b   1.000
_cell.length_c   1.000
_cell.angle_alpha   90.00
_cell.angle_beta   90.00
_cell.angle_gamma   90.00
#
_symmetry.space_group_name_H-M   'P 1'
#
loop_
_entity.id
_entity.type
_entity.pdbx_description
1 polymer ?
#
loop_
_entity_poly.entity_id
_entity_poly.type
_entity_poly.pdbx_seq_one_letter_code
_entity_poly.pdbx_strand_id
1 'polypeptide(L)'
;MKKPTTTPAFRKPSPAASANRRRFLKTTSAGILAAGVFSELPAAESTSANSKLKLLCVGTANRAAADIDGVKSQDIVGLCDVDKNYLDRAAS
;
A
#
# COMPACT_ATOMS: atom_id res chain seq x y z
N MET A 1 13.00 44.49 -43.75
CA MET A 1 11.77 44.52 -42.93
C MET A 1 11.96 43.57 -41.75
N LYS A 2 12.17 44.09 -40.52
CA LYS A 2 12.45 43.28 -39.31
C LYS A 2 11.11 42.90 -38.66
N LYS A 3 10.83 41.61 -38.43
CA LYS A 3 9.64 41.17 -37.68
C LYS A 3 9.85 41.47 -36.19
N PRO A 4 8.85 42.00 -35.47
CA PRO A 4 8.97 42.22 -34.03
C PRO A 4 8.90 40.87 -33.30
N THR A 5 9.93 40.58 -32.50
CA THR A 5 9.96 39.46 -31.55
C THR A 5 9.37 39.92 -30.22
N THR A 6 8.13 39.53 -29.93
CA THR A 6 7.48 39.78 -28.63
C THR A 6 7.80 38.63 -27.68
N THR A 7 8.64 38.89 -26.68
CA THR A 7 8.90 37.95 -25.57
C THR A 7 7.65 37.88 -24.66
N PRO A 8 7.13 36.69 -24.31
CA PRO A 8 6.02 36.61 -23.37
C PRO A 8 6.53 36.91 -21.95
N ALA A 9 5.85 37.82 -21.25
CA ALA A 9 6.14 38.12 -19.84
C ALA A 9 5.62 36.97 -18.96
N PHE A 10 6.50 36.44 -18.09
CA PHE A 10 6.14 35.42 -17.11
C PHE A 10 5.13 36.00 -16.09
N ARG A 11 3.88 35.54 -16.12
CA ARG A 11 2.86 35.89 -15.14
C ARG A 11 3.07 35.07 -13.87
N LYS A 12 3.13 35.73 -12.71
CA LYS A 12 3.09 35.07 -11.40
C LYS A 12 1.76 34.32 -11.26
N PRO A 13 1.76 33.05 -10.83
CA PRO A 13 0.51 32.35 -10.54
C PRO A 13 -0.22 33.05 -9.40
N SER A 14 -1.52 33.33 -9.59
CA SER A 14 -2.41 33.76 -8.53
C SER A 14 -2.38 32.73 -7.40
N PRO A 15 -2.47 33.11 -6.11
CA PRO A 15 -2.52 32.13 -5.03
C PRO A 15 -3.79 31.29 -5.21
N ALA A 16 -3.65 30.11 -5.81
CA ALA A 16 -4.63 29.06 -5.68
C ALA A 16 -4.86 28.87 -4.18
N ALA A 17 -6.13 28.85 -3.76
CA ALA A 17 -6.52 28.66 -2.38
C ALA A 17 -5.67 27.53 -1.79
N SER A 18 -4.80 27.86 -0.84
CA SER A 18 -3.92 26.90 -0.20
C SER A 18 -4.81 25.86 0.45
N ALA A 19 -4.96 24.71 -0.19
CA ALA A 19 -5.66 23.57 0.38
C ALA A 19 -4.84 23.15 1.58
N ASN A 20 -5.22 23.68 2.75
CA ASN A 20 -4.51 23.45 3.99
C ASN A 20 -4.56 21.95 4.24
N ARG A 21 -3.42 21.26 4.06
CA ARG A 21 -3.30 19.80 4.08
C ARG A 21 -4.00 19.20 5.30
N ARG A 22 -3.89 19.89 6.44
CA ARG A 22 -4.51 19.49 7.70
C ARG A 22 -6.04 19.55 7.68
N ARG A 23 -6.62 20.54 6.99
CA ARG A 23 -8.08 20.64 6.83
C ARG A 23 -8.60 19.60 5.85
N PHE A 24 -7.89 19.39 4.74
CA PHE A 24 -8.20 18.33 3.79
C PHE A 24 -8.18 16.95 4.47
N LEU A 25 -7.09 16.60 5.18
CA LEU A 25 -6.99 15.33 5.89
C LEU A 25 -8.10 15.14 6.91
N LYS A 26 -8.44 16.16 7.72
CA LYS A 26 -9.55 16.07 8.70
C LYS A 26 -10.91 15.83 8.04
N THR A 27 -11.18 16.52 6.93
CA THR A 27 -12.45 16.38 6.21
C THR A 27 -12.54 15.04 5.48
N THR A 28 -11.46 14.63 4.82
CA THR A 28 -11.39 13.37 4.06
C THR A 28 -11.36 12.15 4.99
N SER A 29 -10.66 12.19 6.13
CA SER A 29 -10.61 11.08 7.09
C SER A 29 -11.98 10.80 7.70
N ALA A 30 -12.76 11.84 8.00
CA ALA A 30 -14.12 11.69 8.53
C ALA A 30 -15.07 11.08 7.47
N GLY A 31 -14.90 11.47 6.19
CA GLY A 31 -15.70 10.93 5.09
C GLY A 31 -15.40 9.46 4.79
N ILE A 32 -14.13 9.03 4.82
CA ILE A 32 -13.74 7.64 4.52
C ILE A 32 -14.19 6.67 5.61
N LEU A 33 -14.08 7.05 6.88
CA LEU A 33 -14.53 6.20 8.00
C LEU A 33 -16.05 6.03 8.03
N ALA A 34 -16.81 7.06 7.66
CA ALA A 34 -18.27 7.00 7.58
C ALA A 34 -18.78 6.28 6.32
N ALA A 35 -18.03 6.33 5.22
CA ALA A 35 -18.39 5.69 3.96
C ALA A 35 -18.07 4.19 3.91
N GLY A 36 -17.36 3.64 4.91
CA GLY A 36 -17.17 2.20 5.08
C GLY A 36 -16.72 1.49 3.81
N VAL A 37 -15.62 1.94 3.19
CA VAL A 37 -15.05 1.22 2.03
C VAL A 37 -14.23 0.04 2.55
N PHE A 38 -14.93 -0.98 3.02
CA PHE A 38 -14.38 -2.32 3.24
C PHE A 38 -14.63 -3.11 1.96
N SER A 39 -13.73 -2.98 0.98
CA SER A 39 -13.72 -3.91 -0.15
C SER A 39 -13.06 -5.20 0.30
N GLU A 40 -13.84 -6.08 0.91
CA GLU A 40 -13.46 -7.46 1.14
C GLU A 40 -14.15 -8.33 0.11
N LEU A 41 -13.39 -9.18 -0.57
CA LEU A 41 -13.99 -10.30 -1.30
C LEU A 41 -14.56 -11.25 -0.25
N PRO A 42 -15.75 -11.83 -0.47
CA PRO A 42 -16.20 -12.92 0.40
C PRO A 42 -15.11 -13.97 0.44
N ALA A 43 -14.78 -14.43 1.65
CA ALA A 43 -13.82 -15.51 1.82
C ALA A 43 -14.25 -16.66 0.91
N ALA A 44 -13.37 -17.06 0.00
CA ALA A 44 -13.65 -18.21 -0.85
C ALA A 44 -13.84 -19.42 0.05
N GLU A 45 -15.00 -20.07 -0.06
CA GLU A 45 -15.28 -21.29 0.70
C GLU A 45 -14.16 -22.29 0.47
N SER A 46 -13.61 -22.81 1.56
CA SER A 46 -12.55 -23.80 1.47
C SER A 46 -13.17 -25.09 0.96
N THR A 47 -12.83 -25.46 -0.28
CA THR A 47 -13.29 -26.72 -0.90
C THR A 47 -12.82 -27.98 -0.15
N SER A 48 -11.97 -27.82 0.87
CA SER A 48 -11.61 -28.83 1.85
C SER A 48 -11.23 -28.17 3.17
N ALA A 49 -12.16 -28.13 4.13
CA ALA A 49 -11.92 -27.67 5.51
C ALA A 49 -10.73 -28.40 6.20
N ASN A 50 -10.32 -29.55 5.67
CA ASN A 50 -9.27 -30.40 6.23
C ASN A 50 -7.91 -30.21 5.55
N SER A 51 -7.82 -29.38 4.50
CA SER A 51 -6.55 -29.09 3.81
C SER A 51 -5.80 -27.95 4.50
N LYS A 52 -4.46 -28.00 4.50
CA LYS A 52 -3.63 -26.89 5.00
C LYS A 52 -3.84 -25.64 4.16
N LEU A 53 -3.83 -24.48 4.80
CA LEU A 53 -3.88 -23.19 4.10
C LEU A 53 -2.60 -23.00 3.28
N LYS A 54 -2.76 -22.45 2.07
CA LYS A 54 -1.65 -22.06 1.18
C LYS A 54 -1.34 -20.58 1.40
N LEU A 55 -0.16 -20.28 1.95
CA LEU A 55 0.20 -18.93 2.41
C LEU A 55 1.37 -18.35 1.61
N LEU A 56 1.21 -17.12 1.11
CA LEU A 56 2.30 -16.30 0.60
C LEU A 56 2.59 -15.19 1.62
N CYS A 57 3.82 -15.10 2.11
CA CYS A 57 4.20 -14.08 3.07
C CYS A 57 4.96 -12.94 2.38
N VAL A 58 4.48 -11.70 2.53
CA VAL A 58 5.11 -10.49 1.99
C VAL A 58 5.61 -9.63 3.16
N GLY A 59 6.92 -9.40 3.19
CA GLY A 59 7.65 -8.97 4.37
C GLY A 59 7.99 -10.17 5.26
N THR A 60 9.26 -10.34 5.62
CA THR A 60 9.74 -11.53 6.35
C THR A 60 10.39 -11.22 7.69
N ALA A 61 10.66 -9.95 7.99
CA ALA A 61 11.41 -9.54 9.18
C ALA A 61 10.54 -8.92 10.30
N ASN A 62 11.19 -8.63 11.42
CA ASN A 62 10.60 -7.97 12.60
C ASN A 62 9.36 -8.71 13.10
N ARG A 63 8.19 -8.07 13.10
CA ARG A 63 6.95 -8.70 13.55
C ARG A 63 6.50 -9.81 12.59
N ALA A 64 6.75 -9.69 11.29
CA ALA A 64 6.38 -10.71 10.31
C ALA A 64 7.04 -12.06 10.61
N ALA A 65 8.27 -12.08 11.15
CA ALA A 65 8.97 -13.32 11.48
C ALA A 65 8.22 -14.17 12.52
N ALA A 66 7.62 -13.54 13.54
CA ALA A 66 6.83 -14.25 14.54
C ALA A 66 5.50 -14.74 13.98
N ASP A 67 4.88 -13.98 13.08
CA ASP A 67 3.63 -14.37 12.43
C ASP A 67 3.86 -15.57 11.49
N ILE A 68 4.96 -15.54 10.71
CA ILE A 68 5.41 -16.66 9.86
C ILE A 68 5.70 -17.90 10.71
N ASP A 69 6.38 -17.74 11.84
CA ASP A 69 6.64 -18.85 12.77
C ASP A 69 5.35 -19.47 13.31
N GLY A 70 4.38 -18.64 13.70
CA GLY A 70 3.07 -19.08 14.20
C GLY A 70 2.25 -19.88 13.17
N VAL A 71 2.49 -19.69 11.87
CA VAL A 71 1.78 -20.38 10.79
C VAL A 71 2.59 -21.47 10.11
N LYS A 72 3.76 -21.85 10.64
CA LYS A 72 4.61 -22.95 10.09
C LYS A 72 3.91 -24.30 9.96
N SER A 73 2.79 -24.51 10.67
CA SER A 73 1.97 -25.70 10.52
C SER A 73 1.24 -25.78 9.17
N GLN A 74 1.09 -24.65 8.47
CA GLN A 74 0.42 -24.50 7.19
C GLN A 74 1.39 -24.67 6.00
N ASP A 75 0.88 -24.61 4.77
CA ASP A 75 1.68 -24.73 3.53
C ASP A 75 2.15 -23.34 3.06
N ILE A 76 3.36 -22.94 3.42
CA ILE A 76 3.96 -21.67 2.97
C ILE A 76 4.48 -21.85 1.54
N VAL A 77 3.77 -21.28 0.57
CA VAL A 77 4.08 -21.43 -0.87
C VAL A 77 5.10 -20.43 -1.39
N GLY A 78 5.42 -19.40 -0.61
CA GLY A 78 6.46 -18.44 -0.97
C GLY A 78 6.69 -17.36 0.07
N LEU A 79 7.85 -16.73 -0.05
CA LEU A 79 8.26 -15.57 0.74
C LEU A 79 8.70 -14.46 -0.22
N CYS A 80 8.41 -13.22 0.15
CA CYS A 80 8.85 -12.04 -0.56
C CYS A 80 9.28 -10.98 0.45
N ASP A 81 10.45 -10.38 0.24
CA ASP A 81 10.87 -9.16 0.94
C ASP A 81 11.64 -8.28 -0.05
N VAL A 82 11.62 -6.97 0.18
CA VAL A 82 12.41 -6.01 -0.61
C VAL A 82 13.89 -6.09 -0.24
N ASP A 83 14.20 -6.47 1.00
CA ASP A 83 15.57 -6.66 1.47
C ASP A 83 15.99 -8.13 1.30
N LYS A 84 16.98 -8.35 0.44
CA LYS A 84 17.53 -9.68 0.17
C LYS A 84 18.06 -10.36 1.43
N ASN A 85 18.65 -9.64 2.37
CA ASN A 85 19.19 -10.25 3.59
C ASN A 85 18.06 -10.75 4.50
N TYR A 86 16.93 -10.03 4.57
CA TYR A 86 15.77 -10.48 5.32
C TYR A 86 15.07 -11.65 4.63
N LEU A 87 15.02 -11.65 3.31
CA LEU A 87 14.51 -12.79 2.56
C LEU A 87 15.37 -14.05 2.79
N ASP A 88 16.69 -13.93 2.63
CA ASP A 88 17.62 -15.05 2.81
C ASP A 88 17.57 -15.61 4.24
N ARG A 89 17.48 -14.75 5.26
CA ARG A 89 17.31 -15.14 6.67
C ARG A 89 16.01 -15.85 6.98
N ALA A 90 14.94 -15.57 6.23
CA ALA A 90 13.64 -16.21 6.42
C ALA A 90 13.51 -17.51 5.62
N ALA A 91 14.31 -17.65 4.57
CA ALA A 91 14.40 -18.85 3.74
C ALA A 91 15.36 -19.91 4.33
N SER A 92 16.26 -19.52 5.24
CA SER A 92 17.20 -20.40 5.95
C SER A 92 16.58 -21.11 7.14
#